data_AF-A0A021VRN5-F1
#
_entry.id   AF-A0A021VRN5-F1
#
_cell.length_a   1.000
_cell.length_b   1.000
_cell.length_c   1.000
_cell.angle_alpha   90.00
_cell.angle_beta   90.00
_cell.angle_gamma   90.00
#
_symmetry.space_group_name_H-M   'P 1'
#
loop_
_entity.id
_entity.type
_entity.pdbx_description
1 polymer ?
#
loop_
_entity_poly.entity_id
_entity_poly.type
_entity_poly.pdbx_seq_one_letter_code
_entity_poly.pdbx_strand_id
1 'polypeptide(L)'
;MTSAAVLGPPAAPAVRASRLVVDHLRHAVVDLWRQKVVTLFTVVVPLVWLVVMGFVAGNAVVDEAGGVRVMQFVTPGAAAMGVLYASFPTVAISVAEARHTGVLRRLRSTPLPVAAYLTARIGAAVVFAVASVVIMLLVGVLLYDVRLVAGTAAATTVTLVVAMATFAAIGTAVAAWSPTVATAQAASIGGAVALTFVSGLFSFGGSAPAWLVTLGDLLPLKPLTAALQDQMNPFHPEVGWDVTGVVVVAAWTVLAVVAAAAGLRREGVRPTPRTPRAPRTGPAVPTTSTRSVEGDGPAPSATAPMTVVHDTGRPGAARLVRDQVTAGARVTWRDPGALFFAVVMPVALYAFVVALAAGGTGPGGVPTAVVVAAGMVAWGAAVAAFMNLPEAVAVARDAGVLARLAATPTAPWHLLTGRTLAAVGGVLAVEALVLGLGTAAYGLRVTATGVVLGTAVLVLGSLVLAACGFLVASTVHSAKAVGAVALVVLLPLAFFSDVFVVGGPAWMGRVGDVFPLKHLQNALVLAWSPEPAVGWGHLVVLALWGVAAGVVAARRFRWDER
;
A
#
# COMPACT_ATOMS: atom_id res chain seq x y z
N MET A 1 29.53 28.52 -62.12
CA MET A 1 29.49 28.47 -60.64
C MET A 1 28.13 28.98 -60.18
N THR A 2 27.17 28.09 -60.02
CA THR A 2 25.82 28.39 -59.51
C THR A 2 25.71 27.76 -58.12
N SER A 3 25.66 28.63 -57.11
CA SER A 3 25.60 28.26 -55.69
C SER A 3 24.26 27.59 -55.39
N ALA A 4 24.30 26.31 -55.02
CA ALA A 4 23.13 25.58 -54.54
C ALA A 4 22.77 26.08 -53.14
N ALA A 5 21.65 26.81 -53.04
CA ALA A 5 21.07 27.21 -51.78
C ALA A 5 20.62 25.95 -51.01
N VAL A 6 21.34 25.63 -49.93
CA VAL A 6 20.94 24.63 -48.95
C VAL A 6 19.70 25.16 -48.24
N LEU A 7 18.52 24.69 -48.63
CA LEU A 7 17.28 24.89 -47.89
C LEU A 7 17.45 24.19 -46.53
N GLY A 8 17.65 24.98 -45.48
CA GLY A 8 17.62 24.47 -44.10
C GLY A 8 16.31 23.76 -43.80
N PRO A 9 16.29 22.79 -42.87
CA PRO A 9 15.08 22.05 -42.54
C PRO A 9 13.96 23.03 -42.13
N PRO A 10 12.70 22.79 -42.53
CA PRO A 10 11.59 23.67 -42.17
C PRO A 10 11.53 23.81 -40.64
N ALA A 11 11.42 25.05 -40.17
CA ALA A 11 11.25 25.33 -38.75
C ALA A 11 10.05 24.53 -38.23
N ALA A 12 10.29 23.61 -37.29
CA ALA A 12 9.23 22.83 -36.68
C ALA A 12 8.20 23.80 -36.07
N PRO A 13 6.89 23.57 -36.28
CA PRO A 13 5.86 24.47 -35.76
C PRO A 13 6.03 24.59 -34.25
N ALA A 14 6.06 25.82 -33.73
CA ALA A 14 6.17 26.09 -32.30
C ALA A 14 4.95 25.47 -31.59
N VAL A 15 5.13 24.27 -31.04
CA VAL A 15 4.07 23.57 -30.32
C VAL A 15 3.79 24.37 -29.05
N ARG A 16 2.57 24.93 -28.95
CA ARG A 16 2.15 25.67 -27.75
C ARG A 16 2.28 24.78 -26.52
N ALA A 17 2.94 25.26 -25.47
CA ALA A 17 3.14 24.54 -24.22
C ALA A 17 1.81 24.00 -23.61
N SER A 18 0.70 24.71 -23.83
CA SER A 18 -0.63 24.28 -23.42
C SER A 18 -1.11 23.00 -24.11
N ARG A 19 -0.83 22.81 -25.41
CA ARG A 19 -1.19 21.57 -26.13
C ARG A 19 -0.40 20.38 -25.58
N LEU A 20 0.88 20.57 -25.29
CA LEU A 20 1.73 19.52 -24.71
C LEU A 20 1.22 19.06 -23.34
N VAL A 21 0.78 19.99 -22.49
CA VAL A 21 0.18 19.67 -21.18
C VAL A 21 -1.12 18.89 -21.35
N VAL A 22 -2.00 19.29 -22.27
CA VAL A 22 -3.28 18.59 -22.52
C VAL A 22 -3.05 17.17 -23.05
N ASP A 23 -2.13 17.01 -24.00
CA ASP A 23 -1.80 15.69 -24.55
C ASP A 23 -1.21 14.77 -23.48
N HIS A 24 -0.33 15.30 -22.63
CA HIS A 24 0.21 14.57 -21.49
C HIS A 24 -0.83 14.28 -20.42
N LEU A 25 -1.76 15.20 -20.18
CA LEU A 25 -2.85 15.00 -19.24
C LEU A 25 -3.73 13.84 -19.71
N ARG A 26 -4.11 13.83 -21.00
CA ARG A 26 -4.86 12.71 -21.60
C ARG A 26 -4.10 11.41 -21.46
N HIS A 27 -2.80 11.40 -21.76
CA HIS A 27 -1.98 10.21 -21.60
C HIS A 27 -1.92 9.74 -20.13
N ALA A 28 -1.71 10.67 -19.19
CA ALA A 28 -1.63 10.37 -17.76
C ALA A 28 -2.96 9.84 -17.20
N VAL A 29 -4.10 10.39 -17.64
CA VAL A 29 -5.44 9.88 -17.29
C VAL A 29 -5.63 8.47 -17.81
N VAL A 30 -5.25 8.20 -19.07
CA VAL A 30 -5.35 6.85 -19.66
C VAL A 30 -4.40 5.86 -18.96
N ASP A 31 -3.18 6.29 -18.61
CA ASP A 31 -2.23 5.48 -17.85
C ASP A 31 -2.80 5.11 -16.48
N LEU A 32 -3.30 6.08 -15.72
CA LEU A 32 -3.96 5.84 -14.42
C LEU A 32 -5.19 4.92 -14.55
N TRP A 33 -6.03 5.11 -15.57
CA TRP A 33 -7.19 4.26 -15.82
C TRP A 33 -6.78 2.82 -16.16
N ARG A 34 -5.69 2.65 -16.91
CA ARG A 34 -5.13 1.33 -17.23
C ARG A 34 -4.43 0.70 -16.02
N GLN A 35 -3.93 1.50 -15.10
CA GLN A 35 -3.46 1.08 -13.78
C GLN A 35 -4.65 0.80 -12.86
N LYS A 36 -5.39 -0.28 -13.17
CA LYS A 36 -6.60 -0.71 -12.46
C LYS A 36 -6.44 -0.75 -10.94
N VAL A 37 -5.23 -1.03 -10.46
CA VAL A 37 -4.87 -1.06 -9.02
C VAL A 37 -5.00 0.32 -8.36
N VAL A 38 -4.53 1.37 -9.03
CA VAL A 38 -4.57 2.74 -8.51
C VAL A 38 -5.99 3.26 -8.54
N THR A 39 -6.71 3.07 -9.64
CA THR A 39 -8.13 3.44 -9.76
C THR A 39 -9.00 2.75 -8.70
N LEU A 40 -8.65 1.52 -8.32
CA LEU A 40 -9.36 0.82 -7.27
C LEU A 40 -9.20 1.52 -5.92
N PHE A 41 -7.99 1.85 -5.50
CA PHE A 41 -7.75 2.49 -4.20
C PHE A 41 -8.43 3.87 -4.09
N THR A 42 -8.41 4.64 -5.17
CA THR A 42 -8.87 6.03 -5.17
C THR A 42 -10.39 6.18 -5.11
N VAL A 43 -11.14 5.16 -5.59
CA VAL A 43 -12.61 5.20 -5.66
C VAL A 43 -13.27 4.13 -4.81
N VAL A 44 -12.74 2.90 -4.78
CA VAL A 44 -13.39 1.78 -4.12
C VAL A 44 -13.29 1.88 -2.60
N VAL A 45 -12.18 2.35 -2.04
CA VAL A 45 -12.03 2.43 -0.57
C VAL A 45 -13.04 3.41 0.04
N PRO A 46 -13.17 4.67 -0.45
CA PRO A 46 -14.21 5.59 0.03
C PRO A 46 -15.62 5.07 -0.23
N LEU A 47 -15.85 4.43 -1.37
CA LEU A 47 -17.16 3.85 -1.71
C LEU A 47 -17.56 2.72 -0.76
N VAL A 48 -16.65 1.76 -0.53
CA VAL A 48 -16.86 0.64 0.41
C VAL A 48 -17.07 1.19 1.80
N TRP A 49 -16.28 2.18 2.23
CA TRP A 49 -16.47 2.84 3.51
C TRP A 49 -17.86 3.48 3.62
N LEU A 50 -18.31 4.26 2.62
CA LEU A 50 -19.64 4.88 2.60
C LEU A 50 -20.75 3.83 2.67
N VAL A 51 -20.61 2.75 1.90
CA VAL A 51 -21.57 1.65 1.86
C VAL A 51 -21.65 0.93 3.19
N VAL A 52 -20.49 0.57 3.77
CA VAL A 52 -20.41 -0.08 5.08
C VAL A 52 -20.98 0.84 6.16
N MET A 53 -20.63 2.13 6.17
CA MET A 53 -21.18 3.08 7.14
C MET A 53 -22.70 3.23 7.01
N GLY A 54 -23.27 3.24 5.80
CA GLY A 54 -24.72 3.23 5.63
C GLY A 54 -25.40 1.99 6.17
N PHE A 55 -24.74 0.83 6.10
CA PHE A 55 -25.24 -0.40 6.72
C PHE A 55 -25.04 -0.45 8.24
N VAL A 56 -23.95 0.11 8.75
CA VAL A 56 -23.59 0.06 10.18
C VAL A 56 -24.30 1.15 10.97
N ALA A 57 -24.23 2.41 10.53
CA ALA A 57 -24.90 3.54 11.17
C ALA A 57 -26.43 3.53 10.92
N GLY A 58 -26.87 2.81 9.88
CA GLY A 58 -28.23 2.85 9.39
C GLY A 58 -28.51 4.13 8.60
N ASN A 59 -29.62 4.15 7.86
CA ASN A 59 -30.11 5.33 7.12
C ASN A 59 -31.44 5.85 7.68
N ALA A 60 -31.53 5.88 9.01
CA ALA A 60 -32.70 6.34 9.73
C ALA A 60 -32.95 7.83 9.48
N VAL A 61 -34.21 8.23 9.56
CA VAL A 61 -34.62 9.63 9.50
C VAL A 61 -34.26 10.26 10.86
N VAL A 62 -33.41 11.29 10.81
CA VAL A 62 -32.94 12.06 11.99
C VAL A 62 -33.92 13.19 12.32
N ASP A 63 -34.61 13.71 11.31
CA ASP A 63 -35.66 14.71 11.47
C ASP A 63 -36.90 14.30 10.66
N GLU A 64 -37.99 13.99 11.37
CA GLU A 64 -39.26 13.57 10.77
C GLU A 64 -39.95 14.70 10.00
N ALA A 65 -39.70 15.97 10.35
CA ALA A 65 -40.30 17.12 9.67
C ALA A 65 -39.62 17.43 8.34
N GLY A 66 -38.28 17.35 8.30
CA GLY A 66 -37.46 17.59 7.11
C GLY A 66 -37.15 16.34 6.29
N GLY A 67 -37.32 15.14 6.82
CA GLY A 67 -36.94 13.87 6.17
C GLY A 67 -35.44 13.69 5.98
N VAL A 68 -34.61 14.35 6.82
CA VAL A 68 -33.14 14.29 6.73
C VAL A 68 -32.64 13.00 7.35
N ARG A 69 -31.68 12.33 6.70
CA ARG A 69 -31.19 11.01 7.12
C ARG A 69 -29.78 11.06 7.67
N VAL A 70 -29.39 10.06 8.47
CA VAL A 70 -28.04 9.93 9.06
C VAL A 70 -26.94 10.07 8.00
N MET A 71 -27.14 9.48 6.82
CA MET A 71 -26.15 9.49 5.74
C MET A 71 -25.90 10.86 5.12
N GLN A 72 -26.75 11.86 5.40
CA GLN A 72 -26.49 13.27 5.08
C GLN A 72 -25.16 13.75 5.70
N PHE A 73 -24.83 13.27 6.91
CA PHE A 73 -23.63 13.68 7.65
C PHE A 73 -22.43 12.76 7.42
N VAL A 74 -22.64 11.57 6.86
CA VAL A 74 -21.58 10.58 6.56
C VAL A 74 -21.00 10.76 5.16
N THR A 75 -21.86 11.08 4.18
CA THR A 75 -21.46 11.24 2.77
C THR A 75 -20.36 12.29 2.52
N PRO A 76 -20.37 13.45 3.19
CA PRO A 76 -19.28 14.43 3.07
C PRO A 76 -17.92 13.86 3.49
N GLY A 77 -17.90 13.01 4.52
CA GLY A 77 -16.71 12.28 4.97
C GLY A 77 -16.16 11.34 3.90
N ALA A 78 -17.04 10.59 3.22
CA ALA A 78 -16.65 9.75 2.10
C ALA A 78 -16.09 10.56 0.93
N ALA A 79 -16.69 11.72 0.61
CA ALA A 79 -16.18 12.62 -0.42
C ALA A 79 -14.79 13.16 -0.08
N ALA A 80 -14.57 13.61 1.16
CA ALA A 80 -13.25 14.06 1.64
C ALA A 80 -12.21 12.94 1.54
N MET A 81 -12.58 11.72 1.93
CA MET A 81 -11.74 10.53 1.83
C MET A 81 -11.41 10.21 0.35
N GLY A 82 -12.38 10.36 -0.55
CA GLY A 82 -12.17 10.25 -2.00
C GLY A 82 -11.15 11.25 -2.53
N VAL A 83 -11.25 12.51 -2.12
CA VAL A 83 -10.26 13.56 -2.48
C VAL A 83 -8.87 13.21 -1.95
N LEU A 84 -8.77 12.78 -0.69
CA LEU A 84 -7.53 12.38 -0.04
C LEU A 84 -6.84 11.25 -0.80
N TYR A 85 -7.51 10.11 -0.99
CA TYR A 85 -6.90 8.93 -1.62
C TYR A 85 -6.64 9.15 -3.10
N ALA A 86 -7.50 9.89 -3.82
CA ALA A 86 -7.31 10.18 -5.23
C ALA A 86 -6.14 11.14 -5.52
N SER A 87 -5.85 12.06 -4.61
CA SER A 87 -4.83 13.09 -4.83
C SER A 87 -3.50 12.75 -4.15
N PHE A 88 -3.50 12.42 -2.85
CA PHE A 88 -2.27 12.34 -2.07
C PHE A 88 -1.40 11.11 -2.43
N PRO A 89 -1.82 9.85 -2.18
CA PRO A 89 -1.03 8.69 -2.57
C PRO A 89 -0.76 8.61 -4.08
N THR A 90 -1.75 8.93 -4.91
CA THR A 90 -1.63 8.88 -6.38
C THR A 90 -0.51 9.77 -6.90
N VAL A 91 -0.43 11.02 -6.44
CA VAL A 91 0.63 11.95 -6.86
C VAL A 91 1.97 11.52 -6.28
N ALA A 92 2.03 11.13 -5.00
CA ALA A 92 3.26 10.70 -4.35
C ALA A 92 3.92 9.53 -5.09
N ILE A 93 3.14 8.48 -5.37
CA ILE A 93 3.63 7.25 -5.97
C ILE A 93 3.95 7.47 -7.44
N SER A 94 3.09 8.14 -8.21
CA SER A 94 3.34 8.36 -9.65
C SER A 94 4.60 9.20 -9.91
N VAL A 95 4.85 10.23 -9.10
CA VAL A 95 6.07 11.04 -9.22
C VAL A 95 7.31 10.26 -8.77
N ALA A 96 7.22 9.50 -7.67
CA ALA A 96 8.32 8.67 -7.20
C ALA A 96 8.70 7.58 -8.22
N GLU A 97 7.71 6.93 -8.85
CA GLU A 97 7.89 5.93 -9.90
C GLU A 97 8.55 6.53 -11.14
N ALA A 98 8.08 7.70 -11.59
CA ALA A 98 8.65 8.40 -12.74
C ALA A 98 10.12 8.78 -12.51
N ARG A 99 10.49 9.12 -11.26
CA ARG A 99 11.88 9.35 -10.87
C ARG A 99 12.69 8.05 -10.84
N HIS A 100 12.16 7.00 -10.21
CA HIS A 100 12.83 5.72 -10.05
C HIS A 100 13.15 5.04 -11.38
N THR A 101 12.20 5.05 -12.32
CA THR A 101 12.36 4.50 -13.67
C THR A 101 13.20 5.37 -14.61
N GLY A 102 13.67 6.53 -14.14
CA GLY A 102 14.47 7.47 -14.92
C GLY A 102 13.69 8.20 -16.02
N VAL A 103 12.35 8.14 -16.04
CA VAL A 103 11.51 8.90 -16.99
C VAL A 103 11.87 10.39 -16.92
N LEU A 104 12.00 10.94 -15.71
CA LEU A 104 12.34 12.36 -15.54
C LEU A 104 13.71 12.73 -16.12
N ARG A 105 14.68 11.79 -16.15
CA ARG A 105 16.00 12.02 -16.77
C ARG A 105 15.91 11.94 -18.28
N ARG A 106 15.15 10.98 -18.83
CA ARG A 106 14.90 10.86 -20.27
C ARG A 106 14.14 12.06 -20.82
N LEU A 107 13.22 12.65 -20.04
CA LEU A 107 12.51 13.85 -20.46
C LEU A 107 13.44 15.06 -20.63
N ARG A 108 14.53 15.16 -19.87
CA ARG A 108 15.51 16.27 -20.01
C ARG A 108 16.28 16.25 -21.33
N SER A 109 16.35 15.11 -22.02
CA SER A 109 16.91 15.01 -23.37
C SER A 109 15.88 15.24 -24.48
N THR A 110 14.65 15.61 -24.12
CA THR A 110 13.57 15.95 -25.06
C THR A 110 13.21 17.44 -24.93
N PRO A 111 12.58 18.05 -25.95
CA PRO A 111 12.08 19.42 -25.84
C PRO A 111 10.90 19.58 -24.86
N LEU A 112 10.43 18.49 -24.23
CA LEU A 112 9.32 18.54 -23.29
C LEU A 112 9.77 19.09 -21.91
N PRO A 113 9.15 20.17 -21.41
CA PRO A 113 9.46 20.66 -20.07
C PRO A 113 8.99 19.68 -18.99
N VAL A 114 9.85 19.37 -18.01
CA VAL A 114 9.51 18.52 -16.86
C VAL A 114 8.29 19.05 -16.09
N ALA A 115 8.14 20.38 -16.03
CA ALA A 115 6.96 21.01 -15.43
C ALA A 115 5.66 20.58 -16.12
N ALA A 116 5.62 20.50 -17.47
CA ALA A 116 4.44 20.07 -18.20
C ALA A 116 4.06 18.62 -17.87
N TYR A 117 5.05 17.73 -17.74
CA TYR A 117 4.83 16.35 -17.31
C TYR A 117 4.26 16.25 -15.88
N LEU A 118 4.85 16.99 -14.93
CA LEU A 118 4.41 16.97 -13.53
C LEU A 118 3.01 17.59 -13.37
N THR A 119 2.74 18.71 -14.03
CA THR A 119 1.41 19.34 -14.06
C THR A 119 0.37 18.40 -14.67
N ALA A 120 0.70 17.67 -15.74
CA ALA A 120 -0.19 16.67 -16.32
C ALA A 120 -0.47 15.50 -15.36
N ARG A 121 0.55 15.02 -14.62
CA ARG A 121 0.39 13.96 -13.61
C ARG A 121 -0.50 14.40 -12.45
N ILE A 122 -0.30 15.61 -11.94
CA ILE A 122 -1.15 16.20 -10.89
C ILE A 122 -2.58 16.41 -11.42
N GLY A 123 -2.72 16.97 -12.62
CA GLY A 123 -4.02 17.16 -13.25
C GLY A 123 -4.78 15.85 -13.44
N ALA A 124 -4.09 14.76 -13.78
CA ALA A 124 -4.73 13.46 -13.88
C ALA A 124 -5.23 12.97 -12.51
N ALA A 125 -4.46 13.15 -11.43
CA ALA A 125 -4.93 12.84 -10.07
C ALA A 125 -6.18 13.67 -9.68
N VAL A 126 -6.22 14.96 -10.06
CA VAL A 126 -7.40 15.81 -9.85
C VAL A 126 -8.62 15.29 -10.62
N VAL A 127 -8.46 14.85 -11.87
CA VAL A 127 -9.57 14.23 -12.64
C VAL A 127 -10.13 13.00 -11.91
N PHE A 128 -9.26 12.15 -11.37
CA PHE A 128 -9.68 11.00 -10.56
C PHE A 128 -10.33 11.41 -9.23
N ALA A 129 -9.87 12.49 -8.60
CA ALA A 129 -10.47 13.01 -7.38
C ALA A 129 -11.88 13.56 -7.64
N VAL A 130 -12.07 14.31 -8.73
CA VAL A 130 -13.38 14.77 -9.18
C VAL A 130 -14.30 13.58 -9.46
N ALA A 131 -13.82 12.57 -10.18
CA ALA A 131 -14.60 11.36 -10.44
C ALA A 131 -14.99 10.65 -9.14
N SER A 132 -14.07 10.51 -8.18
CA SER A 132 -14.32 9.90 -6.88
C SER A 132 -15.40 10.66 -6.10
N VAL A 133 -15.30 12.00 -6.02
CA VAL A 133 -16.31 12.85 -5.37
C VAL A 133 -17.67 12.71 -6.04
N VAL A 134 -17.73 12.80 -7.37
CA VAL A 134 -18.99 12.64 -8.12
C VAL A 134 -19.62 11.28 -7.82
N ILE A 135 -18.84 10.20 -7.81
CA ILE A 135 -19.34 8.87 -7.46
C ILE A 135 -19.86 8.84 -6.02
N MET A 136 -19.15 9.42 -5.04
CA MET A 136 -19.59 9.45 -3.64
C MET A 136 -20.90 10.21 -3.49
N LEU A 137 -21.03 11.38 -4.14
CA LEU A 137 -22.25 12.17 -4.11
C LEU A 137 -23.40 11.46 -4.81
N LEU A 138 -23.17 10.86 -5.99
CA LEU A 138 -24.19 10.10 -6.71
C LEU A 138 -24.71 8.93 -5.87
N VAL A 139 -23.82 8.18 -5.22
CA VAL A 139 -24.22 7.08 -4.32
C VAL A 139 -24.97 7.63 -3.10
N GLY A 140 -24.50 8.73 -2.50
CA GLY A 140 -25.22 9.42 -1.43
C GLY A 140 -26.65 9.80 -1.83
N VAL A 141 -26.83 10.43 -2.98
CA VAL A 141 -28.16 10.84 -3.46
C VAL A 141 -29.03 9.63 -3.81
N LEU A 142 -28.52 8.69 -4.61
CA LEU A 142 -29.32 7.61 -5.19
C LEU A 142 -29.61 6.47 -4.20
N LEU A 143 -28.66 6.09 -3.35
CA LEU A 143 -28.84 4.99 -2.39
C LEU A 143 -29.28 5.49 -1.02
N TYR A 144 -28.86 6.69 -0.63
CA TYR A 144 -29.05 7.20 0.73
C TYR A 144 -29.95 8.43 0.84
N ASP A 145 -30.52 8.92 -0.26
CA ASP A 145 -31.46 10.07 -0.27
C ASP A 145 -30.83 11.34 0.33
N VAL A 146 -29.53 11.52 0.08
CA VAL A 146 -28.77 12.71 0.49
C VAL A 146 -29.20 13.90 -0.35
N ARG A 147 -29.49 15.03 0.29
CA ARG A 147 -29.88 16.27 -0.37
C ARG A 147 -28.67 17.17 -0.58
N LEU A 148 -28.50 17.66 -1.81
CA LEU A 148 -27.48 18.66 -2.11
C LEU A 148 -28.07 20.06 -1.92
N VAL A 149 -27.38 20.91 -1.17
CA VAL A 149 -27.81 22.29 -0.88
C VAL A 149 -27.26 23.21 -1.96
N ALA A 150 -28.12 23.72 -2.84
CA ALA A 150 -27.71 24.55 -3.97
C ALA A 150 -27.03 25.86 -3.54
N GLY A 151 -27.46 26.44 -2.41
CA GLY A 151 -26.92 27.70 -1.88
C GLY A 151 -25.44 27.62 -1.48
N THR A 152 -24.96 26.45 -1.06
CA THR A 152 -23.57 26.22 -0.61
C THR A 152 -22.71 25.57 -1.69
N ALA A 153 -23.28 25.20 -2.85
CA ALA A 153 -22.59 24.46 -3.90
C ALA A 153 -21.30 25.13 -4.40
N ALA A 154 -21.29 26.47 -4.49
CA ALA A 154 -20.09 27.22 -4.85
C ALA A 154 -18.98 27.07 -3.78
N ALA A 155 -19.33 27.19 -2.50
CA ALA A 155 -18.40 27.01 -1.41
C ALA A 155 -17.88 25.57 -1.33
N THR A 156 -18.75 24.57 -1.51
CA THR A 156 -18.36 23.15 -1.62
C THR A 156 -17.37 22.92 -2.75
N THR A 157 -17.63 23.49 -3.92
CA THR A 157 -16.73 23.35 -5.08
C THR A 157 -15.35 23.97 -4.78
N VAL A 158 -15.31 25.17 -4.19
CA VAL A 158 -14.05 25.83 -3.84
C VAL A 158 -13.29 25.04 -2.77
N THR A 159 -13.97 24.58 -1.71
CA THR A 159 -13.38 23.74 -0.65
C THR A 159 -12.77 22.46 -1.23
N LEU A 160 -13.47 21.78 -2.15
CA LEU A 160 -12.97 20.58 -2.81
C LEU A 160 -11.75 20.86 -3.70
N VAL A 161 -11.76 21.96 -4.46
CA VAL A 161 -10.62 22.35 -5.31
C VAL A 161 -9.39 22.66 -4.46
N VAL A 162 -9.55 23.41 -3.37
CA VAL A 162 -8.47 23.70 -2.42
C VAL A 162 -7.94 22.41 -1.80
N ALA A 163 -8.82 21.51 -1.38
CA ALA A 163 -8.43 20.21 -0.83
C ALA A 163 -7.64 19.35 -1.84
N MET A 164 -8.10 19.24 -3.08
CA MET A 164 -7.38 18.52 -4.14
C MET A 164 -5.98 19.09 -4.37
N ALA A 165 -5.86 20.42 -4.40
CA ALA A 165 -4.58 21.11 -4.53
C ALA A 165 -3.66 20.84 -3.32
N THR A 166 -4.19 20.90 -2.10
CA THR A 166 -3.45 20.60 -0.86
C THR A 166 -2.92 19.17 -0.86
N PHE A 167 -3.78 18.18 -1.10
CA PHE A 167 -3.35 16.78 -1.06
C PHE A 167 -2.41 16.41 -2.21
N ALA A 168 -2.57 17.00 -3.39
CA ALA A 168 -1.60 16.86 -4.47
C ALA A 168 -0.24 17.49 -4.13
N ALA A 169 -0.23 18.65 -3.46
CA ALA A 169 1.00 19.29 -2.97
C ALA A 169 1.69 18.42 -1.91
N ILE A 170 0.94 17.87 -0.95
CA ILE A 170 1.47 16.94 0.07
C ILE A 170 2.05 15.69 -0.62
N GLY A 171 1.38 15.15 -1.64
CA GLY A 171 1.89 14.02 -2.40
C GLY A 171 3.20 14.33 -3.11
N THR A 172 3.28 15.51 -3.73
CA THR A 172 4.52 15.98 -4.37
C THR A 172 5.65 16.17 -3.35
N ALA A 173 5.34 16.69 -2.17
CA ALA A 173 6.31 16.82 -1.07
C ALA A 173 6.81 15.44 -0.63
N VAL A 174 5.93 14.48 -0.37
CA VAL A 174 6.32 13.12 0.00
C VAL A 174 7.19 12.47 -1.09
N ALA A 175 6.85 12.63 -2.37
CA ALA A 175 7.68 12.13 -3.47
C ALA A 175 9.09 12.74 -3.47
N ALA A 176 9.19 14.05 -3.27
CA ALA A 176 10.46 14.77 -3.26
C ALA A 176 11.40 14.31 -2.13
N TRP A 177 10.85 13.85 -1.00
CA TRP A 177 11.63 13.42 0.16
C TRP A 177 11.84 11.91 0.26
N SER A 178 11.05 11.13 -0.46
CA SER A 178 11.15 9.66 -0.45
C SER A 178 12.29 9.21 -1.36
N PRO A 179 13.28 8.43 -0.90
CA PRO A 179 14.36 7.96 -1.77
C PRO A 179 13.94 6.87 -2.77
N THR A 180 12.87 6.13 -2.44
CA THR A 180 12.40 4.97 -3.20
C THR A 180 10.89 5.04 -3.44
N VAL A 181 10.36 4.24 -4.36
CA VAL A 181 8.91 4.11 -4.57
C VAL A 181 8.25 3.51 -3.33
N ALA A 182 8.89 2.50 -2.71
CA ALA A 182 8.41 1.86 -1.50
C ALA A 182 8.26 2.84 -0.31
N THR A 183 9.23 3.74 -0.10
CA THR A 183 9.12 4.78 0.93
C THR A 183 8.01 5.78 0.63
N ALA A 184 7.84 6.17 -0.64
CA ALA A 184 6.75 7.06 -1.05
C ALA A 184 5.38 6.40 -0.83
N GLN A 185 5.24 5.10 -1.15
CA GLN A 185 4.03 4.32 -0.89
C GLN A 185 3.70 4.24 0.60
N ALA A 186 4.67 3.82 1.43
CA ALA A 186 4.49 3.75 2.88
C ALA A 186 4.09 5.10 3.49
N ALA A 187 4.85 6.16 3.18
CA ALA A 187 4.60 7.48 3.73
C ALA A 187 3.24 8.06 3.28
N SER A 188 2.85 7.83 2.02
CA SER A 188 1.62 8.43 1.49
C SER A 188 0.36 7.64 1.83
N ILE A 189 0.31 6.33 1.58
CA ILE A 189 -0.86 5.51 1.93
C ILE A 189 -0.99 5.38 3.45
N GLY A 190 0.13 5.14 4.15
CA GLY A 190 0.16 5.08 5.61
C GLY A 190 -0.23 6.40 6.25
N GLY A 191 0.30 7.51 5.72
CA GLY A 191 -0.10 8.86 6.13
C GLY A 191 -1.57 9.13 5.87
N ALA A 192 -2.12 8.72 4.73
CA ALA A 192 -3.54 8.86 4.42
C ALA A 192 -4.42 8.07 5.40
N VAL A 193 -4.09 6.81 5.69
CA VAL A 193 -4.80 6.00 6.68
C VAL A 193 -4.73 6.65 8.06
N ALA A 194 -3.53 7.01 8.54
CA ALA A 194 -3.38 7.69 9.83
C ALA A 194 -4.21 8.99 9.90
N LEU A 195 -4.23 9.77 8.82
CA LEU A 195 -5.00 10.99 8.71
C LEU A 195 -6.51 10.73 8.84
N THR A 196 -7.04 9.68 8.21
CA THR A 196 -8.46 9.30 8.33
C THR A 196 -8.86 8.92 9.75
N PHE A 197 -8.00 8.20 10.47
CA PHE A 197 -8.25 7.82 11.87
C PHE A 197 -8.18 9.04 12.81
N VAL A 198 -7.13 9.86 12.68
CA VAL A 198 -6.97 11.07 13.51
C VAL A 198 -8.08 12.10 13.24
N SER A 199 -8.61 12.12 12.01
CA SER A 199 -9.72 13.01 11.64
C SER A 199 -11.10 12.47 12.03
N GLY A 200 -11.17 11.31 12.70
CA GLY A 200 -12.42 10.77 13.24
C GLY A 200 -13.33 10.07 12.24
N LEU A 201 -12.88 9.80 11.01
CA LEU A 201 -13.69 9.09 9.99
C LEU A 201 -13.95 7.62 10.34
N PHE A 202 -13.22 7.04 11.30
CA PHE A 202 -13.41 5.66 11.76
C PHE A 202 -13.80 5.57 13.24
N SER A 203 -14.18 6.68 13.87
CA SER A 203 -14.58 6.68 15.29
C SER A 203 -16.01 6.18 15.46
N PHE A 204 -16.19 5.06 16.18
CA PHE A 204 -17.49 4.50 16.50
C PHE A 204 -17.89 4.85 17.94
N GLY A 205 -18.81 5.81 18.11
CA GLY A 205 -19.61 5.94 19.34
C GLY A 205 -18.91 6.40 20.62
N GLY A 206 -17.80 7.15 20.55
CA GLY A 206 -17.13 7.72 21.73
C GLY A 206 -16.51 9.09 21.46
N SER A 207 -16.36 9.92 22.51
CA SER A 207 -15.64 11.19 22.41
C SER A 207 -14.14 10.93 22.29
N ALA A 208 -13.53 11.38 21.19
CA ALA A 208 -12.08 11.33 21.04
C ALA A 208 -11.38 12.11 22.18
N PRO A 209 -10.25 11.62 22.71
CA PRO A 209 -9.46 12.36 23.69
C PRO A 209 -9.09 13.76 23.19
N ALA A 210 -9.02 14.75 24.09
CA ALA A 210 -8.77 16.14 23.73
C ALA A 210 -7.50 16.34 22.88
N TRP A 211 -6.41 15.64 23.20
CA TRP A 211 -5.17 15.71 22.42
C TRP A 211 -5.35 15.25 20.96
N LEU A 212 -6.22 14.25 20.73
CA LEU A 212 -6.50 13.71 19.41
C LEU A 212 -7.39 14.66 18.61
N VAL A 213 -8.38 15.27 19.29
CA VAL A 213 -9.23 16.32 18.73
C VAL A 213 -8.38 17.49 18.25
N THR A 214 -7.50 18.02 19.11
CA THR A 214 -6.58 19.12 18.81
C THR A 214 -5.63 18.77 17.67
N LEU A 215 -5.05 17.56 17.67
CA LEU A 215 -4.19 17.12 16.57
C LEU A 215 -4.97 17.07 15.25
N GLY A 216 -6.20 16.56 15.28
CA GLY A 216 -7.08 16.53 14.12
C GLY A 216 -7.40 17.94 13.59
N ASP A 217 -7.63 18.91 14.47
CA ASP A 217 -7.93 20.31 14.09
C ASP A 217 -6.76 20.99 13.36
N LEU A 218 -5.53 20.55 13.62
CA LEU A 218 -4.33 21.06 12.94
C LEU A 218 -4.08 20.40 11.58
N LEU A 219 -4.64 19.21 11.35
CA LEU A 219 -4.42 18.42 10.14
C LEU A 219 -5.45 18.78 9.06
N PRO A 220 -5.12 18.67 7.76
CA PRO A 220 -5.99 19.22 6.71
C PRO A 220 -7.29 18.43 6.47
N LEU A 221 -7.41 17.20 6.98
CA LEU A 221 -8.56 16.36 6.67
C LEU A 221 -9.77 16.61 7.58
N LYS A 222 -9.58 16.81 8.90
CA LYS A 222 -10.71 17.06 9.82
C LYS A 222 -11.43 18.39 9.52
N PRO A 223 -10.74 19.52 9.30
CA PRO A 223 -11.40 20.77 8.91
C PRO A 223 -12.04 20.67 7.53
N LEU A 224 -11.46 19.92 6.60
CA LEU A 224 -12.11 19.62 5.32
C LEU A 224 -13.42 18.86 5.51
N THR A 225 -13.42 17.80 6.32
CA THR A 225 -14.64 17.01 6.56
C THR A 225 -15.71 17.84 7.27
N ALA A 226 -15.32 18.65 8.26
CA ALA A 226 -16.23 19.55 8.96
C ALA A 226 -16.84 20.59 8.02
N ALA A 227 -16.02 21.26 7.20
CA ALA A 227 -16.49 22.22 6.21
C ALA A 227 -17.46 21.60 5.20
N LEU A 228 -17.18 20.39 4.71
CA LEU A 228 -18.10 19.69 3.80
C LEU A 228 -19.39 19.24 4.51
N GLN A 229 -19.32 18.84 5.78
CA GLN A 229 -20.50 18.50 6.58
C GLN A 229 -21.40 19.71 6.80
N ASP A 230 -20.83 20.87 7.14
CA ASP A 230 -21.57 22.12 7.32
C ASP A 230 -22.19 22.60 6.01
N GLN A 231 -21.42 22.58 4.91
CA GLN A 231 -21.92 22.99 3.60
C GLN A 231 -23.02 22.08 3.07
N MET A 232 -22.99 20.78 3.39
CA MET A 232 -24.03 19.84 3.00
C MET A 232 -25.14 19.73 4.04
N ASN A 233 -25.14 20.56 5.10
CA ASN A 233 -26.16 20.50 6.14
C ASN A 233 -27.45 21.23 5.69
N PRO A 234 -28.58 20.52 5.52
CA PRO A 234 -29.84 21.14 5.10
C PRO A 234 -30.46 22.06 6.17
N PHE A 235 -30.04 21.96 7.44
CA PHE A 235 -30.56 22.80 8.53
C PHE A 235 -29.96 24.21 8.55
N HIS A 236 -28.80 24.40 7.92
CA HIS A 236 -28.08 25.67 7.88
C HIS A 236 -27.66 26.04 6.46
N PRO A 237 -28.62 26.26 5.53
CA PRO A 237 -28.31 26.49 4.11
C PRO A 237 -27.57 27.81 3.85
N GLU A 238 -27.50 28.70 4.84
CA GLU A 238 -26.86 30.02 4.75
C GLU A 238 -25.39 30.00 5.22
N VAL A 239 -24.96 28.94 5.92
CA VAL A 239 -23.59 28.78 6.41
C VAL A 239 -22.75 28.13 5.31
N GLY A 240 -22.32 28.93 4.33
CA GLY A 240 -21.54 28.43 3.19
C GLY A 240 -20.03 28.31 3.45
N TRP A 241 -19.44 29.22 4.23
CA TRP A 241 -17.99 29.38 4.31
C TRP A 241 -17.47 29.09 5.72
N ASP A 242 -16.91 27.90 5.92
CA ASP A 242 -15.98 27.66 7.03
C ASP A 242 -14.61 28.25 6.68
N VAL A 243 -14.46 29.55 6.94
CA VAL A 243 -13.21 30.28 6.67
C VAL A 243 -12.05 29.64 7.42
N THR A 244 -12.27 29.20 8.65
CA THR A 244 -11.23 28.60 9.49
C THR A 244 -10.72 27.31 8.88
N GLY A 245 -11.62 26.39 8.52
CA GLY A 245 -11.23 25.13 7.91
C GLY A 245 -10.54 25.31 6.56
N VAL A 246 -11.05 26.19 5.70
CA VAL A 246 -10.43 26.48 4.40
C VAL A 246 -9.04 27.10 4.57
N VAL A 247 -8.84 27.99 5.54
CA VAL A 247 -7.53 28.59 5.83
C VAL A 247 -6.53 27.53 6.32
N VAL A 248 -6.95 26.60 7.19
CA VAL A 248 -6.07 25.50 7.65
C VAL A 248 -5.65 24.63 6.46
N VAL A 249 -6.60 24.24 5.59
CA VAL A 249 -6.31 23.44 4.40
C VAL A 249 -5.39 24.18 3.43
N ALA A 250 -5.59 25.49 3.24
CA ALA A 250 -4.75 26.33 2.38
C ALA A 250 -3.34 26.53 2.96
N ALA A 251 -3.20 26.66 4.28
CA ALA A 251 -1.92 26.73 4.95
C ALA A 251 -1.09 25.45 4.70
N TRP A 252 -1.73 24.29 4.73
CA TRP A 252 -1.10 23.02 4.35
C TRP A 252 -0.65 22.98 2.89
N THR A 253 -1.34 23.65 1.96
CA THR A 253 -0.86 23.81 0.58
C THR A 253 0.49 24.52 0.56
N VAL A 254 0.60 25.65 1.27
CA VAL A 254 1.82 26.45 1.34
C VAL A 254 2.96 25.64 1.95
N LEU A 255 2.72 24.99 3.10
CA LEU A 255 3.70 24.14 3.77
C LEU A 255 4.18 23.01 2.88
N ALA A 256 3.27 22.33 2.19
CA ALA A 256 3.61 21.23 1.29
C ALA A 256 4.40 21.69 0.06
N VAL A 257 4.06 22.84 -0.53
CA VAL A 257 4.82 23.43 -1.65
C VAL A 257 6.23 23.82 -1.21
N VAL A 258 6.39 24.43 -0.04
CA VAL A 258 7.70 24.76 0.53
C VAL A 258 8.52 23.49 0.79
N ALA A 259 7.90 22.45 1.37
CA ALA A 259 8.55 21.17 1.60
C ALA A 259 8.96 20.50 0.28
N ALA A 260 8.10 20.48 -0.73
CA ALA A 260 8.40 19.95 -2.06
C ALA A 260 9.57 20.69 -2.71
N ALA A 261 9.55 22.03 -2.68
CA ALA A 261 10.64 22.85 -3.21
C ALA A 261 11.97 22.60 -2.48
N ALA A 262 11.94 22.46 -1.15
CA ALA A 262 13.13 22.14 -0.35
C ALA A 262 13.69 20.75 -0.70
N GLY A 263 12.81 19.75 -0.89
CA GLY A 263 13.21 18.40 -1.30
C GLY A 263 13.87 18.39 -2.68
N LEU A 264 13.26 19.04 -3.67
CA LEU A 264 13.78 19.13 -5.03
C LEU A 264 15.13 19.89 -5.11
N ARG A 265 15.32 20.93 -4.29
CA ARG A 265 16.58 21.68 -4.23
C ARG A 265 17.75 20.81 -3.74
N ARG A 266 17.53 19.91 -2.78
CA ARG A 266 18.58 19.02 -2.26
C ARG A 266 19.15 18.09 -3.31
N GLU A 267 18.32 17.61 -4.23
CA GLU A 267 18.74 16.70 -5.29
C GLU A 267 19.65 17.39 -6.33
N GLY A 268 19.49 18.71 -6.54
CA GLY A 268 20.34 19.50 -7.42
C GLY A 268 21.78 19.69 -6.93
N VAL A 269 22.07 19.42 -5.66
CA VAL A 269 23.36 19.72 -5.00
C VAL A 269 24.26 18.47 -4.87
N ARG A 270 23.84 17.28 -5.31
CA ARG A 270 24.75 16.12 -5.30
C ARG A 270 25.88 16.35 -6.32
N PRO A 271 27.16 16.47 -5.88
CA PRO A 271 28.26 16.59 -6.81
C PRO A 271 28.25 15.35 -7.70
N THR A 272 28.30 15.54 -9.02
CA THR A 272 28.63 14.46 -9.95
C THR A 272 29.83 13.71 -9.39
N PRO A 273 29.77 12.37 -9.21
CA PRO A 273 30.94 11.60 -8.83
C PRO A 273 32.05 12.01 -9.80
N ARG A 274 33.13 12.58 -9.27
CA ARG A 274 34.31 12.87 -10.08
C ARG A 274 34.65 11.54 -10.75
N THR A 275 34.49 11.46 -12.07
CA THR A 275 35.06 10.36 -12.84
C THR A 275 36.48 10.18 -12.34
N PRO A 276 36.86 8.98 -11.87
CA PRO A 276 38.24 8.70 -11.54
C PRO A 276 39.05 9.19 -12.72
N ARG A 277 39.95 10.16 -12.48
CA ARG A 277 40.86 10.65 -13.50
C ARG A 277 41.45 9.39 -14.13
N ALA A 278 41.27 9.22 -15.44
CA ALA A 278 41.92 8.13 -16.16
C ALA A 278 43.38 8.10 -15.69
N PRO A 279 43.93 6.94 -15.32
CA PRO A 279 45.34 6.86 -14.96
C PRO A 279 46.10 7.54 -16.09
N ARG A 280 46.87 8.59 -15.78
CA ARG A 280 47.76 9.20 -16.77
C ARG A 280 48.54 8.03 -17.36
N THR A 281 48.34 7.78 -18.65
CA THR A 281 49.13 6.81 -19.39
C THR A 281 50.59 7.16 -19.15
N GLY A 282 51.27 6.38 -18.32
CA GLY A 282 52.72 6.39 -18.26
C GLY A 282 53.28 6.03 -19.63
N PRO A 283 54.56 6.34 -19.89
CA PRO A 283 55.18 6.04 -21.18
C PRO A 283 54.97 4.56 -21.51
N ALA A 284 54.57 4.31 -22.77
CA ALA A 284 54.20 3.01 -23.29
C ALA A 284 55.19 1.93 -22.84
N VAL A 285 54.70 0.92 -22.13
CA VAL A 285 55.44 -0.31 -21.89
C VAL A 285 55.69 -0.94 -23.26
N PRO A 286 56.95 -1.21 -23.66
CA PRO A 286 57.21 -1.84 -24.94
C PRO A 286 56.57 -3.22 -24.92
N THR A 287 55.67 -3.48 -25.88
CA THR A 287 55.18 -4.83 -26.17
C THR A 287 56.39 -5.67 -26.57
N THR A 288 56.79 -6.58 -25.70
CA THR A 288 57.86 -7.53 -25.96
C THR A 288 57.45 -8.39 -27.14
N SER A 289 58.16 -8.19 -28.25
CA SER A 289 58.16 -9.04 -29.43
C SER A 289 58.24 -10.52 -29.03
N THR A 290 57.36 -11.34 -29.60
CA THR A 290 57.44 -12.79 -29.61
C THR A 290 58.76 -13.20 -30.26
N ARG A 291 59.79 -13.45 -29.44
CA ARG A 291 60.95 -14.23 -29.87
C ARG A 291 60.53 -15.70 -29.92
N SER A 292 60.57 -16.25 -31.13
CA SER A 292 60.80 -17.68 -31.38
C SER A 292 62.00 -18.13 -30.55
N VAL A 293 61.74 -18.98 -29.55
CA VAL A 293 62.79 -19.69 -28.81
C VAL A 293 63.00 -21.02 -29.50
N GLU A 294 64.04 -21.04 -30.31
CA GLU A 294 64.72 -22.23 -30.79
C GLU A 294 65.78 -22.61 -29.74
N GLY A 295 65.75 -23.87 -29.28
CA GLY A 295 66.89 -24.57 -28.69
C GLY A 295 67.26 -24.32 -27.21
N ASP A 296 67.25 -25.42 -26.45
CA ASP A 296 68.09 -25.77 -25.29
C ASP A 296 67.89 -25.06 -23.93
N GLY A 297 66.93 -25.57 -23.16
CA GLY A 297 66.84 -25.44 -21.70
C GLY A 297 66.04 -26.62 -21.11
N PRO A 298 66.35 -27.11 -19.89
CA PRO A 298 65.76 -28.33 -19.36
C PRO A 298 64.24 -28.18 -19.18
N ALA A 299 63.52 -29.26 -19.51
CA ALA A 299 62.06 -29.33 -19.52
C ALA A 299 61.44 -28.78 -18.21
N PRO A 300 60.36 -27.97 -18.29
CA PRO A 300 59.62 -27.61 -17.09
C PRO A 300 59.06 -28.87 -16.46
N SER A 301 59.47 -29.12 -15.21
CA SER A 301 58.99 -30.21 -14.39
C SER A 301 57.45 -30.20 -14.38
N ALA A 302 56.90 -31.32 -14.81
CA ALA A 302 55.50 -31.63 -14.69
C ALA A 302 55.05 -31.54 -13.22
N THR A 303 53.75 -31.33 -13.04
CA THR A 303 52.98 -31.42 -11.78
C THR A 303 53.07 -30.23 -10.82
N ALA A 304 52.64 -29.04 -11.29
CA ALA A 304 51.79 -28.26 -10.39
C ALA A 304 50.46 -29.01 -10.30
N PRO A 305 50.06 -29.57 -9.14
CA PRO A 305 48.77 -30.22 -9.04
C PRO A 305 47.70 -29.18 -9.34
N MET A 306 46.93 -29.39 -10.41
CA MET A 306 45.63 -28.76 -10.55
C MET A 306 44.93 -28.96 -9.22
N THR A 307 44.70 -27.88 -8.48
CA THR A 307 43.96 -27.93 -7.23
C THR A 307 42.57 -28.41 -7.63
N VAL A 308 42.31 -29.72 -7.47
CA VAL A 308 40.98 -30.28 -7.62
C VAL A 308 40.17 -29.60 -6.54
N VAL A 309 39.34 -28.64 -6.94
CA VAL A 309 38.36 -28.04 -6.05
C VAL A 309 37.56 -29.20 -5.51
N HIS A 310 37.74 -29.52 -4.23
CA HIS A 310 36.97 -30.57 -3.57
C HIS A 310 35.50 -30.30 -3.87
N ASP A 311 34.83 -31.31 -4.40
CA ASP A 311 33.39 -31.31 -4.66
C ASP A 311 32.70 -31.00 -3.33
N THR A 312 32.39 -29.72 -3.10
CA THR A 312 31.60 -29.31 -1.95
C THR A 312 30.25 -29.96 -2.17
N GLY A 313 30.01 -31.07 -1.45
CA GLY A 313 28.83 -31.90 -1.65
C GLY A 313 27.56 -31.06 -1.72
N ARG A 314 26.62 -31.49 -2.56
CA ARG A 314 25.36 -30.76 -2.80
C ARG A 314 24.75 -30.34 -1.46
N PRO A 315 24.52 -29.04 -1.23
CA PRO A 315 23.95 -28.57 0.03
C PRO A 315 22.61 -29.26 0.28
N GLY A 316 22.41 -29.77 1.50
CA GLY A 316 21.17 -30.44 1.86
C GLY A 316 19.95 -29.53 1.73
N ALA A 317 18.78 -30.11 1.42
CA ALA A 317 17.54 -29.36 1.19
C ALA A 317 17.18 -28.42 2.36
N ALA A 318 17.39 -28.84 3.61
CA ALA A 318 17.17 -28.01 4.79
C ALA A 318 18.04 -26.74 4.82
N ARG A 319 19.31 -26.85 4.39
CA ARG A 319 20.21 -25.70 4.26
C ARG A 319 19.71 -24.75 3.18
N LEU A 320 19.29 -25.28 2.03
CA LEU A 320 18.74 -24.48 0.94
C LEU A 320 17.46 -23.74 1.35
N VAL A 321 16.54 -24.41 2.04
CA VAL A 321 15.33 -23.76 2.60
C VAL A 321 15.72 -22.67 3.59
N ARG A 322 16.61 -22.95 4.55
CA ARG A 322 17.10 -21.96 5.52
C ARG A 322 17.72 -20.74 4.83
N ASP A 323 18.52 -20.97 3.80
CA ASP A 323 19.15 -19.89 3.03
C ASP A 323 18.09 -19.06 2.29
N GLN A 324 17.02 -19.70 1.78
CA GLN A 324 15.86 -18.98 1.22
C GLN A 324 15.04 -18.21 2.27
N VAL A 325 14.86 -18.77 3.47
CA VAL A 325 14.20 -18.08 4.60
C VAL A 325 14.99 -16.82 4.98
N THR A 326 16.30 -16.96 5.16
CA THR A 326 17.16 -15.83 5.55
C THR A 326 17.26 -14.78 4.44
N ALA A 327 17.31 -15.20 3.18
CA ALA A 327 17.27 -14.30 2.03
C ALA A 327 15.92 -13.56 1.96
N GLY A 328 14.80 -14.28 2.09
CA GLY A 328 13.46 -13.71 2.10
C GLY A 328 13.28 -12.70 3.24
N ALA A 329 13.64 -13.08 4.46
CA ALA A 329 13.59 -12.19 5.62
C ALA A 329 14.46 -10.94 5.44
N ARG A 330 15.66 -11.07 4.85
CA ARG A 330 16.54 -9.92 4.55
C ARG A 330 15.94 -9.00 3.48
N VAL A 331 15.27 -9.54 2.46
CA VAL A 331 14.58 -8.73 1.44
C VAL A 331 13.47 -7.93 2.08
N THR A 332 12.62 -8.58 2.89
CA THR A 332 11.54 -7.89 3.60
C THR A 332 12.09 -6.83 4.56
N TRP A 333 13.12 -7.14 5.36
CA TRP A 333 13.74 -6.16 6.27
C TRP A 333 14.42 -4.98 5.58
N ARG A 334 14.73 -5.10 4.28
CA ARG A 334 15.33 -4.02 3.49
C ARG A 334 14.31 -3.29 2.62
N ASP A 335 13.07 -3.74 2.59
CA ASP A 335 11.97 -3.08 1.91
C ASP A 335 11.14 -2.26 2.92
N PRO A 336 11.41 -0.94 3.06
CA PRO A 336 10.68 -0.10 4.01
C PRO A 336 9.18 -0.04 3.72
N GLY A 337 8.77 -0.24 2.46
CA GLY A 337 7.36 -0.28 2.09
C GLY A 337 6.66 -1.50 2.68
N ALA A 338 7.22 -2.69 2.43
CA ALA A 338 6.68 -3.95 2.95
C ALA A 338 6.63 -3.96 4.48
N LEU A 339 7.67 -3.47 5.16
CA LEU A 339 7.71 -3.41 6.63
C LEU A 339 6.68 -2.48 7.22
N PHE A 340 6.46 -1.33 6.57
CA PHE A 340 5.47 -0.39 7.04
C PHE A 340 4.08 -1.03 7.08
N PHE A 341 3.64 -1.68 5.99
CA PHE A 341 2.32 -2.30 5.94
C PHE A 341 2.21 -3.61 6.72
N ALA A 342 3.24 -4.44 6.69
CA ALA A 342 3.20 -5.73 7.34
C ALA A 342 3.39 -5.64 8.86
N VAL A 343 4.17 -4.65 9.35
CA VAL A 343 4.58 -4.59 10.76
C VAL A 343 4.17 -3.30 11.43
N VAL A 344 4.58 -2.15 10.89
CA VAL A 344 4.39 -0.85 11.58
C VAL A 344 2.91 -0.51 11.68
N MET A 345 2.16 -0.64 10.58
CA MET A 345 0.77 -0.22 10.50
C MET A 345 -0.14 -1.05 11.43
N PRO A 346 -0.12 -2.39 11.46
CA PRO A 346 -0.93 -3.15 12.40
C PRO A 346 -0.62 -2.83 13.86
N VAL A 347 0.66 -2.69 14.23
CA VAL A 347 1.08 -2.36 15.60
C VAL A 347 0.65 -0.94 15.98
N ALA A 348 0.82 0.03 15.09
CA ALA A 348 0.41 1.41 15.31
C ALA A 348 -1.12 1.54 15.39
N LEU A 349 -1.85 0.80 14.53
CA LEU A 349 -3.31 0.81 14.54
C LEU A 349 -3.86 0.11 15.79
N TYR A 350 -3.24 -0.98 16.24
CA TYR A 350 -3.54 -1.60 17.53
C TYR A 350 -3.42 -0.57 18.67
N ALA A 351 -2.26 0.08 18.77
CA ALA A 351 -2.00 1.09 19.80
C ALA A 351 -3.04 2.23 19.76
N PHE A 352 -3.31 2.74 18.57
CA PHE A 352 -4.26 3.83 18.35
C PHE A 352 -5.68 3.45 18.78
N VAL A 353 -6.20 2.32 18.29
CA VAL A 353 -7.58 1.89 18.56
C VAL A 353 -7.77 1.55 20.04
N VAL A 354 -6.82 0.83 20.66
CA VAL A 354 -6.93 0.49 22.08
C VAL A 354 -6.78 1.71 22.98
N ALA A 355 -5.95 2.69 22.60
CA ALA A 355 -5.88 3.97 23.32
C ALA A 355 -7.21 4.74 23.27
N LEU A 356 -7.92 4.67 22.14
CA LEU A 356 -9.22 5.32 21.98
C LEU A 356 -10.35 4.57 22.71
N ALA A 357 -10.28 3.25 22.75
CA ALA A 357 -11.28 2.37 23.37
C ALA A 357 -10.87 1.87 24.76
N ALA A 358 -10.05 2.63 25.49
CA ALA A 358 -9.46 2.20 26.75
C ALA A 358 -10.52 1.75 27.77
N GLY A 359 -10.41 0.50 28.25
CA GLY A 359 -11.37 -0.09 29.19
C GLY A 359 -12.66 -0.61 28.56
N GLY A 360 -12.80 -0.57 27.23
CA GLY A 360 -13.93 -1.14 26.52
C GLY A 360 -14.00 -2.67 26.61
N THR A 361 -15.22 -3.20 26.60
CA THR A 361 -15.49 -4.61 26.40
C THR A 361 -16.07 -4.81 25.00
N GLY A 362 -15.50 -5.76 24.27
CA GLY A 362 -16.02 -6.23 22.99
C GLY A 362 -17.17 -7.23 23.18
N PRO A 363 -17.66 -7.82 22.08
CA PRO A 363 -18.74 -8.80 22.13
C PRO A 363 -18.38 -10.00 23.01
N GLY A 364 -19.37 -10.53 23.72
CA GLY A 364 -19.17 -11.69 24.61
C GLY A 364 -18.34 -11.39 25.86
N GLY A 365 -18.18 -10.10 26.23
CA GLY A 365 -17.45 -9.69 27.44
C GLY A 365 -15.93 -9.76 27.31
N VAL A 366 -15.40 -10.03 26.12
CA VAL A 366 -13.96 -10.11 25.87
C VAL A 366 -13.36 -8.68 25.85
N PRO A 367 -12.22 -8.41 26.50
CA PRO A 367 -11.62 -7.06 26.47
C PRO A 367 -11.37 -6.57 25.04
N THR A 368 -11.68 -5.30 24.75
CA THR A 368 -11.49 -4.72 23.40
C THR A 368 -10.03 -4.84 22.94
N ALA A 369 -9.07 -4.74 23.86
CA ALA A 369 -7.66 -4.95 23.55
C ALA A 369 -7.38 -6.34 22.95
N VAL A 370 -8.05 -7.41 23.40
CA VAL A 370 -7.89 -8.77 22.84
C VAL A 370 -8.47 -8.82 21.42
N VAL A 371 -9.67 -8.27 21.22
CA VAL A 371 -10.36 -8.29 19.92
C VAL A 371 -9.58 -7.52 18.86
N VAL A 372 -9.07 -6.33 19.23
CA VAL A 372 -8.26 -5.50 18.33
C VAL A 372 -6.88 -6.12 18.11
N ALA A 373 -6.26 -6.73 19.12
CA ALA A 373 -4.99 -7.46 18.96
C ALA A 373 -5.13 -8.58 17.93
N ALA A 374 -6.17 -9.42 18.08
CA ALA A 374 -6.51 -10.46 17.12
C ALA A 374 -6.67 -9.86 15.72
N GLY A 375 -7.43 -8.76 15.61
CA GLY A 375 -7.74 -8.12 14.33
C GLY A 375 -6.49 -7.65 13.60
N MET A 376 -5.60 -6.97 14.31
CA MET A 376 -4.36 -6.44 13.74
C MET A 376 -3.37 -7.56 13.37
N VAL A 377 -3.31 -8.63 14.16
CA VAL A 377 -2.46 -9.79 13.84
C VAL A 377 -3.02 -10.57 12.66
N ALA A 378 -4.35 -10.80 12.59
CA ALA A 378 -5.01 -11.44 11.45
C ALA A 378 -4.86 -10.59 10.17
N TRP A 379 -4.97 -9.26 10.27
CA TRP A 379 -4.71 -8.34 9.16
C TRP A 379 -3.26 -8.40 8.70
N GLY A 380 -2.29 -8.39 9.63
CA GLY A 380 -0.87 -8.58 9.34
C GLY A 380 -0.60 -9.90 8.61
N ALA A 381 -1.23 -10.99 9.06
CA ALA A 381 -1.18 -12.30 8.40
C ALA A 381 -1.74 -12.26 6.98
N ALA A 382 -2.88 -11.59 6.78
CA ALA A 382 -3.49 -11.47 5.46
C ALA A 382 -2.65 -10.63 4.50
N VAL A 383 -2.11 -9.49 4.94
CA VAL A 383 -1.21 -8.66 4.13
C VAL A 383 0.08 -9.42 3.80
N ALA A 384 0.70 -10.10 4.77
CA ALA A 384 1.95 -10.80 4.54
C ALA A 384 1.78 -12.08 3.69
N ALA A 385 0.83 -12.95 4.04
CA ALA A 385 0.68 -14.28 3.46
C ALA A 385 -0.27 -14.32 2.26
N PHE A 386 -1.40 -13.60 2.30
CA PHE A 386 -2.37 -13.62 1.20
C PHE A 386 -2.07 -12.59 0.10
N MET A 387 -1.45 -11.46 0.42
CA MET A 387 -1.16 -10.39 -0.55
C MET A 387 0.31 -10.35 -0.98
N ASN A 388 1.24 -10.08 -0.05
CA ASN A 388 2.64 -9.80 -0.38
C ASN A 388 3.40 -11.05 -0.87
N LEU A 389 3.20 -12.20 -0.21
CA LEU A 389 3.86 -13.45 -0.57
C LEU A 389 3.58 -13.91 -2.01
N PRO A 390 2.31 -14.05 -2.46
CA PRO A 390 2.02 -14.43 -3.85
C PRO A 390 2.45 -13.38 -4.87
N GLU A 391 2.35 -12.08 -4.54
CA GLU A 391 2.89 -11.02 -5.39
C GLU A 391 4.41 -11.16 -5.55
N ALA A 392 5.16 -11.38 -4.47
CA ALA A 392 6.61 -11.57 -4.53
C ALA A 392 7.00 -12.80 -5.37
N VAL A 393 6.21 -13.86 -5.32
CA VAL A 393 6.40 -15.04 -6.19
C VAL A 393 6.06 -14.72 -7.65
N ALA A 394 4.99 -13.98 -7.91
CA ALA A 394 4.63 -13.55 -9.25
C ALA A 394 5.68 -12.58 -9.84
N VAL A 395 6.25 -11.68 -9.05
CA VAL A 395 7.37 -10.81 -9.47
C VAL A 395 8.58 -11.67 -9.84
N ALA A 396 8.91 -12.68 -9.01
CA ALA A 396 10.01 -13.59 -9.31
C ALA A 396 9.77 -14.40 -10.59
N ARG A 397 8.52 -14.80 -10.86
CA ARG A 397 8.10 -15.44 -12.11
C ARG A 397 8.30 -14.49 -13.29
N ASP A 398 7.71 -13.31 -13.23
CA ASP A 398 7.72 -12.32 -14.32
C ASP A 398 9.15 -11.83 -14.64
N ALA A 399 10.06 -11.86 -13.66
CA ALA A 399 11.48 -11.52 -13.83
C ALA A 399 12.36 -12.71 -14.31
N GLY A 400 11.76 -13.85 -14.63
CA GLY A 400 12.47 -15.08 -15.04
C GLY A 400 13.39 -15.67 -13.96
N VAL A 401 13.21 -15.29 -12.69
CA VAL A 401 14.03 -15.82 -11.58
C VAL A 401 13.77 -17.31 -11.42
N LEU A 402 12.50 -17.74 -11.57
CA LEU A 402 12.12 -19.15 -11.42
C LEU A 402 12.78 -20.03 -12.49
N ALA A 403 12.84 -19.56 -13.74
CA ALA A 403 13.55 -20.23 -14.83
C ALA A 403 15.05 -20.35 -14.54
N ARG A 404 15.70 -19.27 -14.08
CA ARG A 404 17.11 -19.29 -13.69
C ARG A 404 17.39 -20.26 -12.53
N LEU A 405 16.47 -20.39 -11.58
CA LEU A 405 16.61 -21.33 -10.47
C LEU A 405 16.55 -22.79 -10.93
N ALA A 406 15.83 -23.10 -12.01
CA ALA A 406 15.78 -24.45 -12.57
C ALA A 406 17.16 -24.96 -13.07
N ALA A 407 18.06 -24.05 -13.44
CA ALA A 407 19.44 -24.35 -13.80
C ALA A 407 20.39 -24.51 -12.59
N THR A 408 19.87 -24.38 -11.36
CA THR A 408 20.64 -24.50 -10.12
C THR A 408 20.21 -25.71 -9.28
N PRO A 409 20.99 -26.14 -8.27
CA PRO A 409 20.56 -27.17 -7.32
C PRO A 409 19.31 -26.78 -6.48
N THR A 410 18.88 -25.51 -6.53
CA THR A 410 17.71 -25.06 -5.78
C THR A 410 16.42 -25.34 -6.55
N ALA A 411 15.77 -26.45 -6.22
CA ALA A 411 14.45 -26.74 -6.75
C ALA A 411 13.44 -25.64 -6.35
N PRO A 412 12.46 -25.31 -7.18
CA PRO A 412 11.57 -24.17 -6.91
C PRO A 412 10.69 -24.29 -5.66
N TRP A 413 10.43 -25.52 -5.19
CA TRP A 413 9.74 -25.72 -3.91
C TRP A 413 10.52 -25.15 -2.73
N HIS A 414 11.86 -25.13 -2.76
CA HIS A 414 12.68 -24.51 -1.71
C HIS A 414 12.43 -23.00 -1.61
N LEU A 415 12.18 -22.35 -2.75
CA LEU A 415 11.87 -20.92 -2.80
C LEU A 415 10.48 -20.65 -2.22
N LEU A 416 9.49 -21.46 -2.61
CA LEU A 416 8.11 -21.31 -2.12
C LEU A 416 8.03 -21.57 -0.62
N THR A 417 8.63 -22.66 -0.13
CA THR A 417 8.68 -22.97 1.31
C THR A 417 9.48 -21.93 2.07
N GLY A 418 10.66 -21.54 1.57
CA GLY A 418 11.50 -20.52 2.20
C GLY A 418 10.80 -19.16 2.33
N ARG A 419 10.12 -18.71 1.27
CA ARG A 419 9.35 -17.44 1.32
C ARG A 419 8.12 -17.53 2.20
N THR A 420 7.41 -18.67 2.19
CA THR A 420 6.26 -18.88 3.07
C THR A 420 6.68 -18.86 4.53
N LEU A 421 7.76 -19.56 4.88
CA LEU A 421 8.32 -19.55 6.23
C LEU A 421 8.85 -18.17 6.65
N ALA A 422 9.46 -17.41 5.73
CA ALA A 422 9.86 -16.03 5.99
C ALA A 422 8.64 -15.12 6.25
N ALA A 423 7.55 -15.29 5.50
CA ALA A 423 6.29 -14.57 5.73
C ALA A 423 5.69 -14.93 7.09
N VAL A 424 5.60 -16.22 7.44
CA VAL A 424 5.14 -16.69 8.76
C VAL A 424 6.01 -16.09 9.86
N GLY A 425 7.34 -16.11 9.73
CA GLY A 425 8.23 -15.48 10.70
C GLY A 425 7.99 -13.98 10.87
N GLY A 426 7.68 -13.26 9.79
CA GLY A 426 7.26 -11.87 9.84
C GLY A 426 5.94 -11.67 10.60
N VAL A 427 4.95 -12.53 10.36
CA VAL A 427 3.64 -12.50 11.04
C VAL A 427 3.79 -12.79 12.53
N LEU A 428 4.64 -13.75 12.93
CA LEU A 428 4.96 -14.02 14.33
C LEU A 428 5.65 -12.83 15.01
N ALA A 429 6.47 -12.07 14.28
CA ALA A 429 7.04 -10.84 14.81
C ALA A 429 5.96 -9.78 15.08
N VAL A 430 4.94 -9.69 14.22
CA VAL A 430 3.77 -8.80 14.44
C VAL A 430 2.98 -9.25 15.67
N GLU A 431 2.70 -10.54 15.82
CA GLU A 431 2.06 -11.11 17.02
C GLU A 431 2.83 -10.71 18.28
N ALA A 432 4.14 -10.95 18.31
CA ALA A 432 4.99 -10.62 19.44
C ALA A 432 4.98 -9.11 19.77
N LEU A 433 5.01 -8.25 18.74
CA LEU A 433 4.97 -6.79 18.92
C LEU A 433 3.61 -6.30 19.43
N VAL A 434 2.50 -6.83 18.87
CA VAL A 434 1.14 -6.46 19.28
C VAL A 434 0.87 -6.93 20.71
N LEU A 435 1.16 -8.18 21.03
CA LEU A 435 0.98 -8.72 22.38
C LEU A 435 1.92 -8.05 23.38
N GLY A 436 3.18 -7.83 23.01
CA GLY A 436 4.16 -7.13 23.85
C GLY A 436 3.77 -5.69 24.15
N LEU A 437 3.29 -4.96 23.14
CA LEU A 437 2.77 -3.60 23.34
C LEU A 437 1.47 -3.62 24.16
N GLY A 438 0.59 -4.58 23.90
CA GLY A 438 -0.66 -4.75 24.64
C GLY A 438 -0.43 -4.99 26.12
N THR A 439 0.50 -5.88 26.47
CA THR A 439 0.82 -6.21 27.86
C THR A 439 1.54 -5.05 28.56
N ALA A 440 2.48 -4.39 27.87
CA ALA A 440 3.30 -3.33 28.46
C ALA A 440 2.54 -1.99 28.63
N ALA A 441 1.69 -1.60 27.69
CA ALA A 441 1.06 -0.27 27.66
C ALA A 441 -0.45 -0.28 27.91
N TYR A 442 -1.14 -1.39 27.66
CA TYR A 442 -2.61 -1.44 27.66
C TYR A 442 -3.20 -2.50 28.60
N GLY A 443 -2.38 -3.12 29.45
CA GLY A 443 -2.84 -4.09 30.46
C GLY A 443 -3.42 -5.37 29.88
N LEU A 444 -3.11 -5.70 28.62
CA LEU A 444 -3.53 -6.96 27.98
C LEU A 444 -2.97 -8.14 28.77
N ARG A 445 -3.83 -9.05 29.23
CA ARG A 445 -3.43 -10.27 29.94
C ARG A 445 -3.72 -11.48 29.07
N VAL A 446 -2.67 -12.07 28.51
CA VAL A 446 -2.74 -13.33 27.76
C VAL A 446 -1.98 -14.39 28.55
N THR A 447 -2.62 -15.54 28.79
CA THR A 447 -1.98 -16.66 29.49
C THR A 447 -0.94 -17.33 28.60
N ALA A 448 0.02 -18.06 29.19
CA ALA A 448 1.02 -18.81 28.41
C ALA A 448 0.37 -19.83 27.46
N THR A 449 -0.69 -20.50 27.92
CA THR A 449 -1.51 -21.39 27.08
C THR A 449 -2.14 -20.63 25.91
N GLY A 450 -2.69 -19.44 26.18
CA GLY A 450 -3.27 -18.59 25.14
C GLY A 450 -2.25 -18.14 24.08
N VAL A 451 -1.01 -17.83 24.47
CA VAL A 451 0.08 -17.53 23.52
C VAL A 451 0.38 -18.75 22.65
N VAL A 452 0.57 -19.94 23.25
CA VAL A 452 0.87 -21.16 22.47
C VAL A 452 -0.27 -21.50 21.50
N LEU A 453 -1.52 -21.44 21.97
CA LEU A 453 -2.69 -21.67 21.13
C LEU A 453 -2.80 -20.62 20.02
N GLY A 454 -2.64 -19.34 20.35
CA GLY A 454 -2.72 -18.25 19.39
C GLY A 454 -1.64 -18.35 18.31
N THR A 455 -0.40 -18.65 18.70
CA THR A 455 0.70 -18.88 17.76
C THR A 455 0.42 -20.08 16.85
N ALA A 456 -0.10 -21.19 17.38
CA ALA A 456 -0.45 -22.37 16.56
C ALA A 456 -1.56 -22.04 15.55
N VAL A 457 -2.61 -21.35 15.99
CA VAL A 457 -3.70 -20.85 15.15
C VAL A 457 -3.16 -19.90 14.08
N LEU A 458 -2.26 -18.99 14.44
CA LEU A 458 -1.69 -18.00 13.54
C LEU A 458 -0.81 -18.63 12.46
N VAL A 459 0.00 -19.63 12.82
CA VAL A 459 0.79 -20.39 11.85
C VAL A 459 -0.13 -21.11 10.87
N LEU A 460 -1.15 -21.82 11.36
CA LEU A 460 -2.12 -22.50 10.51
C LEU A 460 -2.84 -21.50 9.58
N GLY A 461 -3.37 -20.42 10.16
CA GLY A 461 -4.07 -19.37 9.41
C GLY A 461 -3.19 -18.71 8.35
N SER A 462 -1.93 -18.43 8.68
CA SER A 462 -0.96 -17.86 7.73
C SER A 462 -0.67 -18.82 6.57
N LEU A 463 -0.57 -20.13 6.82
CA LEU A 463 -0.40 -21.13 5.77
C LEU A 463 -1.65 -21.25 4.88
N VAL A 464 -2.84 -21.19 5.46
CA VAL A 464 -4.12 -21.20 4.74
C VAL A 464 -4.25 -19.95 3.86
N LEU A 465 -3.92 -18.77 4.40
CA LEU A 465 -3.93 -17.51 3.68
C LEU A 465 -2.87 -17.49 2.57
N ALA A 466 -1.69 -18.06 2.80
CA ALA A 466 -0.68 -18.27 1.77
C ALA A 466 -1.19 -19.16 0.63
N ALA A 467 -1.87 -20.27 0.94
CA ALA A 467 -2.46 -21.15 -0.07
C ALA A 467 -3.53 -20.42 -0.90
N CYS A 468 -4.39 -19.63 -0.25
CA CYS A 468 -5.37 -18.77 -0.92
C CYS A 468 -4.68 -17.72 -1.82
N GLY A 469 -3.58 -17.13 -1.35
CA GLY A 469 -2.78 -16.19 -2.11
C GLY A 469 -2.14 -16.83 -3.35
N PHE A 470 -1.58 -18.04 -3.21
CA PHE A 470 -1.02 -18.79 -4.34
C PHE A 470 -2.07 -19.21 -5.35
N LEU A 471 -3.31 -19.48 -4.91
CA LEU A 471 -4.44 -19.68 -5.81
C LEU A 471 -4.66 -18.44 -6.70
N VAL A 472 -4.62 -17.23 -6.13
CA VAL A 472 -4.70 -15.98 -6.91
C VAL A 472 -3.49 -15.85 -7.86
N ALA A 473 -2.27 -16.08 -7.38
CA ALA A 473 -1.07 -16.02 -8.23
C ALA A 473 -1.07 -17.03 -9.39
N SER A 474 -1.68 -18.20 -9.20
CA SER A 474 -1.79 -19.23 -10.23
C SER A 474 -2.83 -18.91 -11.31
N THR A 475 -3.79 -18.03 -11.00
CA THR A 475 -4.89 -17.67 -11.93
C THR A 475 -4.64 -16.35 -12.65
N VAL A 476 -3.82 -15.48 -12.07
CA VAL A 476 -3.57 -14.13 -12.58
C VAL A 476 -2.20 -14.04 -13.28
N HIS A 477 -2.21 -13.39 -14.45
CA HIS A 477 -1.10 -13.46 -15.40
C HIS A 477 0.05 -12.47 -15.13
N SER A 478 -0.12 -11.45 -14.28
CA SER A 478 0.97 -10.51 -13.95
C SER A 478 1.05 -10.24 -12.46
N ALA A 479 2.25 -9.99 -11.95
CA ALA A 479 2.48 -9.68 -10.54
C ALA A 479 1.67 -8.47 -10.06
N LYS A 480 1.62 -7.41 -10.88
CA LYS A 480 0.81 -6.21 -10.59
C LYS A 480 -0.67 -6.55 -10.45
N ALA A 481 -1.18 -7.48 -11.26
CA ALA A 481 -2.58 -7.90 -11.18
C ALA A 481 -2.83 -8.82 -9.98
N VAL A 482 -1.85 -9.65 -9.57
CA VAL A 482 -1.94 -10.48 -8.34
C VAL A 482 -2.15 -9.60 -7.12
N GLY A 483 -1.27 -8.61 -6.92
CA GLY A 483 -1.40 -7.66 -5.80
C GLY A 483 -2.74 -6.92 -5.82
N ALA A 484 -3.18 -6.49 -7.00
CA ALA A 484 -4.47 -5.83 -7.18
C ALA A 484 -5.66 -6.71 -6.78
N VAL A 485 -5.72 -7.94 -7.29
CA VAL A 485 -6.83 -8.87 -7.00
C VAL A 485 -6.83 -9.25 -5.54
N ALA A 486 -5.66 -9.55 -4.96
CA ALA A 486 -5.53 -9.85 -3.54
C ALA A 486 -6.07 -8.70 -2.69
N LEU A 487 -5.71 -7.45 -3.00
CA LEU A 487 -6.25 -6.28 -2.32
C LEU A 487 -7.77 -6.12 -2.48
N VAL A 488 -8.30 -6.23 -3.72
CA VAL A 488 -9.76 -6.13 -4.00
C VAL A 488 -10.56 -7.11 -3.16
N VAL A 489 -10.03 -8.31 -2.99
CA VAL A 489 -10.64 -9.35 -2.17
C VAL A 489 -10.46 -9.05 -0.69
N LEU A 490 -9.24 -8.70 -0.28
CA LEU A 490 -8.86 -8.59 1.12
C LEU A 490 -9.55 -7.43 1.84
N LEU A 491 -9.68 -6.27 1.19
CA LEU A 491 -10.21 -5.08 1.87
C LEU A 491 -11.69 -5.24 2.26
N PRO A 492 -12.64 -5.54 1.36
CA PRO A 492 -14.02 -5.82 1.76
C PRO A 492 -14.09 -6.99 2.73
N LEU A 493 -13.30 -8.05 2.50
CA LEU A 493 -13.27 -9.23 3.35
C LEU A 493 -12.92 -8.88 4.80
N ALA A 494 -12.00 -7.94 5.04
CA ALA A 494 -11.63 -7.52 6.39
C ALA A 494 -12.78 -6.81 7.13
N PHE A 495 -13.67 -6.10 6.42
CA PHE A 495 -14.91 -5.61 7.02
C PHE A 495 -15.81 -6.79 7.41
N PHE A 496 -16.03 -7.76 6.51
CA PHE A 496 -16.88 -8.93 6.80
C PHE A 496 -16.30 -9.90 7.85
N SER A 497 -15.01 -9.78 8.19
CA SER A 497 -14.27 -10.77 8.97
C SER A 497 -13.98 -10.37 10.42
N ASP A 498 -14.77 -9.45 10.99
CA ASP A 498 -14.59 -8.96 12.36
C ASP A 498 -13.20 -8.34 12.64
N VAL A 499 -12.47 -7.92 11.59
CA VAL A 499 -11.12 -7.33 11.70
C VAL A 499 -11.21 -5.83 12.00
N PHE A 500 -12.03 -5.09 11.24
CA PHE A 500 -12.21 -3.64 11.42
C PHE A 500 -13.56 -3.26 12.01
N VAL A 501 -14.60 -4.06 11.75
CA VAL A 501 -15.96 -3.82 12.24
C VAL A 501 -16.41 -5.07 12.97
N VAL A 502 -16.64 -4.92 14.26
CA VAL A 502 -17.08 -6.00 15.14
C VAL A 502 -18.54 -5.78 15.48
N GLY A 503 -19.39 -6.79 15.30
CA GLY A 503 -20.82 -6.68 15.61
C GLY A 503 -21.63 -5.91 14.57
N GLY A 504 -21.23 -5.96 13.30
CA GLY A 504 -22.05 -5.45 12.19
C GLY A 504 -23.37 -6.20 12.00
N PRO A 505 -24.21 -5.82 11.03
CA PRO A 505 -25.50 -6.46 10.77
C PRO A 505 -25.38 -7.98 10.59
N ALA A 506 -26.38 -8.76 11.01
CA ALA A 506 -26.32 -10.23 11.00
C ALA A 506 -26.00 -10.86 9.62
N TRP A 507 -26.37 -10.20 8.52
CA TRP A 507 -26.01 -10.66 7.17
C TRP A 507 -24.51 -10.52 6.87
N MET A 508 -23.86 -9.48 7.41
CA MET A 508 -22.41 -9.24 7.27
C MET A 508 -21.64 -10.36 7.96
N GLY A 509 -22.10 -10.75 9.15
CA GLY A 509 -21.60 -11.92 9.87
C GLY A 509 -21.72 -13.19 9.05
N ARG A 510 -22.90 -13.48 8.47
CA ARG A 510 -23.14 -14.67 7.63
C ARG A 510 -22.26 -14.75 6.40
N VAL A 511 -22.00 -13.62 5.73
CA VAL A 511 -21.07 -13.59 4.60
C VAL A 511 -19.64 -13.90 5.08
N GLY A 512 -19.24 -13.31 6.19
CA GLY A 512 -17.93 -13.55 6.78
C GLY A 512 -17.69 -14.99 7.25
N ASP A 513 -18.73 -15.71 7.67
CA ASP A 513 -18.67 -17.12 8.12
C ASP A 513 -18.24 -18.11 7.02
N VAL A 514 -18.18 -17.64 5.76
CA VAL A 514 -17.68 -18.46 4.65
C VAL A 514 -16.16 -18.39 4.55
N PHE A 515 -15.52 -17.31 5.01
CA PHE A 515 -14.15 -16.97 4.62
C PHE A 515 -13.13 -17.20 5.73
N PRO A 516 -11.90 -17.62 5.39
CA PRO A 516 -10.91 -18.03 6.37
C PRO A 516 -10.42 -16.89 7.27
N LEU A 517 -10.48 -15.63 6.80
CA LEU A 517 -10.01 -14.49 7.57
C LEU A 517 -10.83 -14.27 8.86
N LYS A 518 -12.17 -14.44 8.80
CA LYS A 518 -13.03 -14.35 9.98
C LYS A 518 -12.73 -15.45 10.99
N HIS A 519 -12.51 -16.67 10.49
CA HIS A 519 -12.20 -17.81 11.35
C HIS A 519 -10.83 -17.69 12.00
N LEU A 520 -9.83 -17.16 11.28
CA LEU A 520 -8.54 -16.81 11.88
C LEU A 520 -8.71 -15.77 12.99
N GLN A 521 -9.40 -14.67 12.69
CA GLN A 521 -9.66 -13.59 13.65
C GLN A 521 -10.34 -14.11 14.93
N ASN A 522 -11.45 -14.82 14.78
CA ASN A 522 -12.25 -15.28 15.93
C ASN A 522 -11.55 -16.41 16.70
N ALA A 523 -10.75 -17.26 16.04
CA ALA A 523 -9.93 -18.24 16.73
C ALA A 523 -8.80 -17.60 17.56
N LEU A 524 -8.20 -16.50 17.09
CA LEU A 524 -7.23 -15.73 17.88
C LEU A 524 -7.89 -15.06 19.09
N VAL A 525 -9.10 -14.53 18.93
CA VAL A 525 -9.89 -13.98 20.06
C VAL A 525 -10.13 -15.06 21.14
N LEU A 526 -10.52 -16.27 20.74
CA LEU A 526 -10.72 -17.40 21.67
C LEU A 526 -9.41 -17.91 22.30
N ALA A 527 -8.29 -17.82 21.58
CA ALA A 527 -7.00 -18.22 22.14
C ALA A 527 -6.50 -17.19 23.17
N TRP A 528 -6.77 -15.91 22.96
CA TRP A 528 -6.27 -14.82 23.82
C TRP A 528 -7.29 -14.29 24.83
N SER A 529 -8.48 -14.91 24.93
CA SER A 529 -9.44 -14.61 25.97
C SER A 529 -8.89 -14.97 27.37
N PRO A 530 -9.44 -14.36 28.44
CA PRO A 530 -9.04 -14.69 29.82
C PRO A 530 -9.11 -16.18 30.14
N GLU A 531 -10.10 -16.87 29.55
CA GLU A 531 -10.21 -18.33 29.52
C GLU A 531 -9.91 -18.80 28.09
N PRO A 532 -8.67 -19.24 27.79
CA PRO A 532 -8.31 -19.69 26.45
C PRO A 532 -9.10 -20.93 26.05
N ALA A 533 -9.68 -20.91 24.86
CA ALA A 533 -10.44 -22.02 24.31
C ALA A 533 -10.00 -22.35 22.88
N VAL A 534 -10.13 -23.62 22.50
CA VAL A 534 -9.87 -24.06 21.13
C VAL A 534 -11.15 -23.94 20.32
N GLY A 535 -11.16 -22.99 19.37
CA GLY A 535 -12.25 -22.81 18.43
C GLY A 535 -12.27 -23.87 17.32
N TRP A 536 -12.58 -25.13 17.64
CA TRP A 536 -12.54 -26.25 16.69
C TRP A 536 -13.29 -25.99 15.37
N GLY A 537 -14.46 -25.34 15.44
CA GLY A 537 -15.21 -24.95 14.24
C GLY A 537 -14.42 -24.03 13.31
N HIS A 538 -13.70 -23.05 13.86
CA HIS A 538 -12.83 -22.17 13.08
C HIS A 538 -11.65 -22.92 12.46
N LEU A 539 -11.05 -23.85 13.20
CA LEU A 539 -9.94 -24.69 12.71
C LEU A 539 -10.36 -25.59 11.56
N VAL A 540 -11.56 -26.18 11.62
CA VAL A 540 -12.10 -26.99 10.52
C VAL A 540 -12.29 -26.16 9.26
N VAL A 541 -12.88 -24.97 9.36
CA VAL A 541 -13.05 -24.09 8.19
C VAL A 541 -11.71 -23.65 7.60
N LEU A 542 -10.75 -23.28 8.44
CA LEU A 542 -9.38 -22.98 8.01
C LEU A 542 -8.74 -24.17 7.28
N ALA A 543 -8.85 -25.38 7.84
CA ALA A 543 -8.31 -26.58 7.23
C ALA A 543 -8.96 -26.88 5.86
N LEU A 544 -10.29 -26.77 5.76
CA LEU A 544 -11.03 -26.96 4.51
C LEU A 544 -10.58 -25.96 3.44
N TRP A 545 -10.44 -24.67 3.79
CA TRP A 545 -9.92 -23.65 2.88
C TRP A 545 -8.47 -23.92 2.47
N GLY A 546 -7.61 -24.31 3.42
CA GLY A 546 -6.21 -24.63 3.14
C GLY A 546 -6.07 -25.79 2.15
N VAL A 547 -6.84 -26.86 2.36
CA VAL A 547 -6.86 -28.03 1.46
C VAL A 547 -7.44 -27.64 0.10
N ALA A 548 -8.59 -26.98 0.06
CA ALA A 548 -9.24 -26.59 -1.20
C ALA A 548 -8.35 -25.65 -2.03
N ALA A 549 -7.86 -24.56 -1.43
CA ALA A 549 -6.99 -23.60 -2.12
C ALA A 549 -5.67 -24.24 -2.53
N GLY A 550 -5.07 -25.06 -1.66
CA GLY A 550 -3.82 -25.76 -1.94
C GLY A 550 -3.94 -26.74 -3.11
N VAL A 551 -5.01 -27.56 -3.15
CA VAL A 551 -5.27 -28.52 -4.24
C VAL A 551 -5.51 -27.78 -5.55
N VAL A 552 -6.32 -26.73 -5.56
CA VAL A 552 -6.59 -25.96 -6.79
C VAL A 552 -5.34 -25.24 -7.27
N ALA A 553 -4.59 -24.61 -6.36
CA ALA A 553 -3.33 -23.96 -6.68
C ALA A 553 -2.33 -24.97 -7.27
N ALA A 554 -2.13 -26.13 -6.64
CA ALA A 554 -1.23 -27.18 -7.13
C ALA A 554 -1.62 -27.70 -8.53
N ARG A 555 -2.93 -27.84 -8.82
CA ARG A 555 -3.43 -28.27 -10.14
C ARG A 555 -3.30 -27.20 -11.22
N ARG A 556 -3.44 -25.92 -10.85
CA ARG A 556 -3.39 -24.78 -11.79
C ARG A 556 -1.96 -24.28 -12.01
N PHE A 557 -1.06 -24.54 -11.07
CA PHE A 557 0.31 -24.05 -11.12
C PHE A 557 1.08 -24.74 -12.26
N ARG A 558 1.43 -23.97 -13.29
CA ARG A 558 2.32 -24.40 -14.37
C ARG A 558 3.65 -23.68 -14.22
N TRP A 559 4.74 -24.44 -14.26
CA TRP A 559 6.11 -23.94 -14.19
C TRP A 559 6.62 -23.35 -15.52
N ASP A 560 5.80 -23.41 -16.58
CA ASP A 560 6.23 -23.05 -17.94
C ASP A 560 6.62 -21.57 -18.05
N GLU A 561 7.79 -21.39 -18.67
CA GLU A 561 8.24 -20.13 -19.29
C GLU A 561 7.19 -19.67 -20.30
N ARG A 562 6.70 -18.45 -20.13
CA ARG A 562 6.06 -17.69 -21.20
C ARG A 562 6.84 -16.42 -21.42
#